data_AF-A0A534ZD70-F1
#
_entry.id   AF-A0A534ZD70-F1
#
_cell.length_a   1.000
_cell.length_b   1.000
_cell.length_c   1.000
_cell.angle_alpha   90.00
_cell.angle_beta   90.00
_cell.angle_gamma   90.00
#
_symmetry.space_group_name_H-M   'P 1'
#
loop_
_entity.id
_entity.type
_entity.pdbx_description
1 polymer ?
#
loop_
_entity_poly.entity_id
_entity_poly.type
_entity_poly.pdbx_seq_one_letter_code
_entity_poly.pdbx_strand_id
1 'polypeptide(L)' 'MKGITFHTGRVHSRTVLPAVLSLLEARRIDPELITTERARWPDAAEAILGYTTKLVIEREER' A
#
# COMPACT_ATOMS: atom_id res chain seq x y z
N MET A 1 -16.65 29.80 -0.24
CA MET A 1 -16.65 28.36 -0.59
C MET A 1 -18.08 27.86 -0.70
N LYS A 2 -18.77 28.10 -1.83
CA LYS A 2 -20.01 27.38 -2.15
C LYS A 2 -19.66 26.39 -3.27
N GLY A 3 -19.97 25.10 -3.10
CA GLY A 3 -19.67 24.05 -4.08
C GLY A 3 -18.50 23.10 -3.76
N ILE A 4 -18.01 23.06 -2.52
CA ILE A 4 -17.01 22.06 -2.09
C ILE A 4 -17.66 21.14 -1.05
N THR A 5 -17.53 19.83 -1.26
CA THR A 5 -17.87 18.81 -0.26
C THR A 5 -16.58 18.24 0.32
N PHE A 6 -16.43 18.31 1.64
CA PHE A 6 -15.28 17.73 2.34
C PHE A 6 -15.64 16.34 2.83
N HIS A 7 -14.95 15.33 2.31
CA HIS A 7 -15.11 13.94 2.73
C HIS A 7 -14.01 13.57 3.72
N THR A 8 -14.40 13.10 4.90
CA THR A 8 -13.51 12.61 5.96
C THR A 8 -14.07 11.32 6.55
N GLY A 9 -13.25 10.56 7.27
CA GLY A 9 -13.61 9.31 7.91
C GLY A 9 -12.59 8.21 7.68
N ARG A 10 -12.85 7.03 8.27
CA ARG A 10 -12.03 5.85 8.01
C ARG A 10 -12.31 5.31 6.61
N VAL A 11 -11.25 4.99 5.89
CA VAL A 11 -11.35 4.34 4.57
C VAL A 11 -12.03 2.98 4.71
N HIS A 12 -13.08 2.74 3.90
CA HIS A 12 -13.73 1.44 3.76
C HIS A 12 -13.12 0.67 2.58
N SER A 13 -11.85 0.30 2.70
CA SER A 13 -11.06 -0.29 1.60
C SER A 13 -11.62 -1.62 1.11
N ARG A 14 -12.26 -2.40 1.99
CA ARG A 14 -12.71 -3.76 1.69
C ARG A 14 -13.73 -3.84 0.55
N THR A 15 -14.61 -2.84 0.42
CA THR A 15 -15.60 -2.82 -0.67
C THR A 15 -15.01 -2.49 -2.03
N VAL A 16 -13.87 -1.78 -2.07
CA VAL A 16 -13.24 -1.37 -3.33
C VAL A 16 -12.09 -2.29 -3.74
N LEU A 17 -11.53 -3.05 -2.79
CA LEU A 17 -10.37 -3.91 -3.01
C LEU A 17 -10.54 -4.88 -4.19
N PRO A 18 -11.69 -5.55 -4.41
CA PRO A 18 -11.84 -6.46 -5.56
C PRO A 18 -11.60 -5.78 -6.91
N ALA A 19 -12.11 -4.56 -7.10
CA ALA A 19 -11.91 -3.81 -8.34
C ALA A 19 -10.44 -3.40 -8.52
N VAL A 20 -9.76 -3.02 -7.43
CA VAL A 20 -8.33 -2.69 -7.46
C VAL A 20 -7.50 -3.92 -7.83
N LEU A 21 -7.81 -5.08 -7.26
CA LEU A 21 -7.13 -6.34 -7.58
C LEU A 21 -7.29 -6.71 -9.07
N SER A 22 -8.47 -6.54 -9.65
CA SER A 22 -8.68 -6.75 -11.09
C SER A 22 -7.81 -5.84 -11.96
N LEU A 23 -7.55 -4.60 -11.52
CA LEU A 23 -6.66 -3.68 -12.24
C LEU A 23 -5.19 -4.10 -12.14
N LEU A 24 -4.76 -4.63 -10.99
CA LEU A 24 -3.42 -5.19 -10.80
C LEU A 24 -3.21 -6.41 -11.69
N GLU A 25 -4.18 -7.33 -11.70
CA GLU A 25 -4.15 -8.54 -12.54
C GLU A 25 -4.09 -8.20 -14.03
N ALA A 26 -4.87 -7.21 -14.46
CA ALA A 26 -4.84 -6.69 -15.83
C ALA A 26 -3.60 -5.84 -16.16
N ARG A 27 -2.64 -5.69 -15.23
CA ARG A 27 -1.45 -4.83 -15.35
C ARG A 27 -1.79 -3.41 -15.78
N ARG A 28 -2.92 -2.88 -15.29
CA ARG A 28 -3.34 -1.49 -15.47
C ARG A 28 -2.84 -0.60 -14.34
N ILE A 29 -2.44 -1.20 -13.23
CA ILE A 29 -1.73 -0.57 -12.12
C ILE A 29 -0.50 -1.42 -11.83
N ASP A 30 0.65 -0.78 -11.65
CA ASP A 30 1.89 -1.42 -11.21
C ASP A 30 2.26 -0.89 -9.80
N PRO A 31 2.11 -1.70 -8.74
CA PRO A 31 2.40 -1.29 -7.37
C PRO A 31 3.91 -1.23 -7.08
N GLU A 32 4.76 -1.79 -7.95
CA GLU A 32 6.20 -1.75 -7.78
C GLU A 32 6.76 -0.33 -7.94
N LEU A 33 6.10 0.50 -8.76
CA LEU A 33 6.51 1.88 -8.99
C LEU A 33 6.52 2.75 -7.73
N ILE A 34 5.68 2.42 -6.74
CA ILE A 34 5.67 3.12 -5.45
C ILE A 34 6.47 2.39 -4.39
N THR A 35 6.77 1.10 -4.56
CA THR A 35 7.50 0.27 -3.60
C THR A 35 9.00 0.47 -3.75
N THR A 36 9.51 1.44 -3.02
CA THR A 36 10.89 1.90 -3.10
C THR A 36 11.82 1.24 -2.08
N GLU A 37 11.27 0.63 -1.02
CA GLU A 37 12.04 0.01 0.05
C GLU A 37 11.48 -1.38 0.41
N ARG A 38 12.38 -2.36 0.60
CA ARG A 38 12.04 -3.73 0.98
C ARG A 38 12.90 -4.20 2.13
N ALA A 39 12.31 -4.97 3.04
CA ALA A 39 13.03 -5.60 4.13
C ALA A 39 12.53 -7.02 4.38
N ARG A 40 13.42 -7.88 4.88
CA ARG A 40 13.03 -9.21 5.35
C ARG A 40 12.44 -9.12 6.74
N TRP A 41 11.61 -10.10 7.09
CA TRP A 41 10.94 -10.16 8.39
C TRP A 41 11.87 -10.01 9.62
N PRO A 42 13.08 -10.62 9.68
CA PRO A 42 13.99 -10.44 10.81
C PRO A 42 14.49 -9.00 10.97
N ASP A 43 14.53 -8.25 9.88
CA ASP A 43 15.07 -6.89 9.79
C ASP A 43 13.98 -5.82 9.96
N ALA A 44 12.73 -6.25 10.21
CA ALA A 44 11.54 -5.39 10.23
C ALA A 44 11.62 -4.21 11.21
N ALA A 45 12.16 -4.44 12.42
CA ALA A 45 12.22 -3.40 13.44
C ALA A 45 13.10 -2.21 12.98
N GLU A 46 14.30 -2.50 12.50
CA GLU A 46 15.22 -1.49 11.96
C GLU A 46 14.65 -0.82 10.71
N ALA A 47 14.06 -1.60 9.81
CA ALA A 47 13.46 -1.07 8.59
C ALA A 47 12.30 -0.09 8.89
N ILE A 48 11.46 -0.39 9.88
CA ILE A 48 10.35 0.49 10.30
C ILE A 48 10.86 1.81 10.91
N LEU A 49 12.01 1.79 11.60
CA LEU A 49 12.58 3.01 12.17
C LEU A 49 13.21 3.92 11.12
N GLY A 50 13.69 3.35 10.00
CA GLY A 50 14.46 4.07 9.00
C GLY A 50 13.74 4.42 7.70
N TYR A 51 12.58 3.82 7.40
CA TYR A 51 11.97 3.98 6.09
C TYR A 51 11.52 5.42 5.81
N THR A 52 11.70 5.84 4.56
CA THR A 52 11.36 7.20 4.12
C THR A 52 10.10 7.23 3.26
N THR A 53 9.75 6.09 2.65
CA THR A 53 8.73 5.99 1.61
C THR A 53 7.85 4.75 1.80
N LYS A 54 7.65 3.91 0.78
CA LYS A 54 6.82 2.70 0.90
C LYS A 54 7.72 1.52 1.19
N LEU A 55 7.78 1.15 2.46
CA LEU A 55 8.38 -0.11 2.91
C LEU A 55 7.41 -1.28 2.69
N VAL A 56 7.91 -2.35 2.08
CA VAL A 56 7.27 -3.68 2.07
C VAL A 56 8.15 -4.65 2.86
N ILE A 57 7.55 -5.31 3.84
CA ILE A 57 8.24 -6.32 4.65
C ILE A 57 7.80 -7.69 4.18
N GLU A 58 8.77 -8.49 3.77
CA GLU A 58 8.55 -9.81 3.23
C GLU A 58 8.83 -10.87 4.30
N ARG A 59 7.93 -11.84 4.40
CA ARG A 59 8.08 -13.01 5.26
C ARG A 59 8.14 -14.23 4.36
N GLU A 60 9.20 -15.03 4.49
CA GLU A 60 9.24 -16.33 3.82
C GLU A 60 8.02 -17.16 4.25
N GLU A 61 7.33 -17.74 3.28
CA GLU A 61 6.26 -18.70 3.54
C GLU A 61 6.82 -19.89 4.31
N ARG A 62 6.02 -20.39 5.26
CA ARG A 62 6.38 -21.53 6.10
C ARG A 62 5.90 -22.83 5.48
#